data_AF-A0A528BC67-F1
#
_entry.id   AF-A0A528BC67-F1
#
_cell.length_a   1.000
_cell.length_b   1.000
_cell.length_c   1.000
_cell.angle_alpha   90.00
_cell.angle_beta   90.00
_cell.angle_gamma   90.00
#
_symmetry.space_group_name_H-M   'P 1'
#
loop_
_entity.id
_entity.type
_entity.pdbx_description
1 polymer ?
#
loop_
_entity_poly.entity_id
_entity_poly.type
_entity_poly.pdbx_seq_one_letter_code
_entity_poly.pdbx_strand_id
1 'polypeptide(L)'
;MKQSGVVLQEDGARATPVLGFDVHIWRIALDAPISQMDLTALSPAELTRGRRFVFERDQRRYLAAHAALRTVLSVYIGQAPEELDLRQTSEGKPVLADRSLAFNLSHSGELALVAVAAAGQVGVDIELIAPLSDEMSIARSLFAPGEVM
;
A
#
# COMPACT_ATOMS: atom_id res chain seq x y z
N MET A 1 15.63 11.81 22.95
CA MET A 1 14.23 11.36 22.98
C MET A 1 13.76 11.29 21.54
N LYS A 2 13.67 10.10 20.95
CA LYS A 2 13.16 9.93 19.58
C LYS A 2 11.64 9.78 19.68
N GLN A 3 10.90 10.80 19.26
CA GLN A 3 9.48 10.63 18.93
C GLN A 3 9.46 10.00 17.54
N SER A 4 9.05 8.73 17.48
CA SER A 4 8.59 8.11 16.24
C SER A 4 7.08 8.16 16.30
N GLY A 5 6.47 9.07 15.55
CA GLY A 5 5.03 9.22 15.41
C GLY A 5 4.53 8.47 14.17
N VAL A 6 3.37 7.83 14.31
CA VAL A 6 2.58 7.39 13.15
C VAL A 6 1.56 8.48 12.87
N VAL A 7 1.63 9.11 11.69
CA VAL A 7 0.68 10.13 11.27
C VAL A 7 -0.33 9.51 10.32
N LEU A 8 -1.61 9.52 10.70
CA LEU A 8 -2.72 9.14 9.81
C LEU A 8 -3.12 10.36 8.98
N GLN A 9 -3.00 10.27 7.66
CA GLN A 9 -3.40 11.34 6.75
C GLN A 9 -4.67 10.93 5.99
N GLU A 10 -5.71 11.77 6.06
CA GLU A 10 -6.94 11.65 5.27
C GLU A 10 -6.96 12.72 4.17
N ASP A 11 -7.57 12.40 3.03
CA ASP A 11 -7.55 13.21 1.81
C ASP A 11 -7.96 14.67 2.04
N GLY A 12 -7.09 15.59 1.63
CA GLY A 12 -7.35 17.04 1.70
C GLY A 12 -6.06 17.84 1.64
N ALA A 13 -5.89 18.62 0.58
CA ALA A 13 -4.61 19.17 0.15
C ALA A 13 -3.87 20.13 1.13
N ARG A 14 -2.54 20.22 0.91
CA ARG A 14 -1.61 21.37 1.05
C ARG A 14 -0.61 21.38 2.23
N ALA A 15 0.35 20.47 2.16
CA ALA A 15 1.80 20.73 2.29
C ALA A 15 2.54 19.47 1.85
N THR A 16 3.72 19.57 1.23
CA THR A 16 4.61 18.41 1.06
C THR A 16 4.89 17.86 2.46
N PRO A 17 4.52 16.61 2.79
CA PRO A 17 4.67 16.09 4.13
C PRO A 17 6.17 16.00 4.47
N VAL A 18 6.56 16.50 5.65
CA VAL A 18 7.94 16.39 6.13
C VAL A 18 8.04 15.09 6.91
N LEU A 19 8.73 14.09 6.36
CA LEU A 19 8.81 12.76 6.97
C LEU A 19 9.71 12.68 8.20
N GLY A 20 10.74 13.54 8.35
CA GLY A 20 11.64 13.48 9.50
C GLY A 20 12.12 12.06 9.84
N PHE A 21 11.76 11.59 11.05
CA PHE A 21 11.93 10.20 11.50
C PHE A 21 10.59 9.47 11.71
N ASP A 22 9.51 10.05 11.21
CA ASP A 22 8.15 9.56 11.35
C ASP A 22 7.79 8.57 10.23
N VAL A 23 6.74 7.79 10.49
CA VAL A 23 6.11 6.94 9.48
C VAL A 23 4.72 7.51 9.22
N HIS A 24 4.44 7.85 7.98
CA HIS A 24 3.11 8.29 7.59
C HIS A 24 2.32 7.09 7.09
N ILE A 25 1.08 6.94 7.55
CA ILE A 25 0.17 5.88 7.11
C ILE A 25 -1.05 6.54 6.48
N TRP A 26 -1.28 6.22 5.22
CA TRP A 26 -2.43 6.65 4.45
C TRP A 26 -3.48 5.55 4.45
N ARG A 27 -4.71 5.92 4.76
CA ARG A 27 -5.86 5.03 4.70
C ARG A 27 -6.67 5.34 3.45
N ILE A 28 -6.87 4.34 2.59
CA ILE A 28 -7.46 4.51 1.26
C ILE A 28 -8.67 3.59 1.11
N ALA A 29 -9.82 4.18 0.79
CA ALA A 29 -11.02 3.42 0.41
C ALA A 29 -10.90 2.92 -1.04
N LEU A 30 -11.03 1.61 -1.25
CA LEU A 30 -10.87 0.97 -2.57
C LEU A 30 -12.20 0.74 -3.31
N ASP A 31 -13.32 0.98 -2.62
CA ASP A 31 -14.64 0.73 -3.18
C ASP A 31 -15.23 1.93 -3.92
N ALA A 32 -14.50 3.05 -3.97
CA ALA A 32 -14.79 4.15 -4.88
C ALA A 32 -14.61 3.70 -6.36
N PRO A 33 -15.41 4.23 -7.30
CA PRO A 33 -15.17 4.03 -8.73
C PRO A 33 -13.78 4.55 -9.13
N ILE A 34 -13.07 3.80 -9.96
CA ILE A 34 -11.79 4.24 -10.49
C ILE A 34 -12.01 5.34 -11.55
N SER A 35 -11.35 6.48 -11.38
CA SER A 35 -11.43 7.59 -12.33
C SER A 35 -10.45 7.39 -13.49
N GLN A 36 -10.63 8.17 -14.56
CA GLN A 36 -9.66 8.20 -15.66
C GLN A 36 -8.27 8.68 -15.18
N MET A 37 -8.23 9.57 -14.18
CA MET A 37 -6.99 10.09 -13.61
C MET A 37 -6.21 9.00 -12.85
N ASP A 38 -6.92 8.13 -12.14
CA ASP A 38 -6.31 6.98 -11.46
C ASP A 38 -5.69 6.02 -12.48
N LEU A 39 -6.37 5.79 -13.60
CA LEU A 39 -5.85 4.94 -14.67
C LEU A 39 -4.61 5.55 -15.35
N THR A 40 -4.55 6.88 -15.50
CA THR A 40 -3.37 7.55 -16.08
C THR A 40 -2.16 7.52 -15.17
N ALA A 41 -2.35 7.43 -13.84
CA ALA A 41 -1.26 7.30 -12.88
C ALA A 41 -0.52 5.95 -13.00
N LEU A 42 -1.18 4.91 -13.50
CA LEU A 42 -0.67 3.54 -13.50
C LEU A 42 0.31 3.27 -14.65
N SER A 43 1.33 2.45 -14.35
CA SER A 43 2.22 1.93 -15.37
C SER A 43 1.54 0.90 -16.28
N PRO A 44 2.02 0.69 -17.52
CA PRO A 44 1.54 -0.37 -18.39
C PRO A 44 1.61 -1.78 -17.76
N ALA A 45 2.63 -2.03 -16.93
CA ALA A 45 2.80 -3.29 -16.23
C ALA A 45 1.69 -3.51 -15.18
N GLU A 46 1.32 -2.47 -14.42
CA GLU A 46 0.23 -2.55 -13.45
C GLU A 46 -1.13 -2.69 -14.14
N LEU A 47 -1.38 -1.94 -15.22
CA LEU A 47 -2.59 -2.10 -16.02
C LEU A 47 -2.71 -3.53 -16.57
N THR A 48 -1.60 -4.09 -17.06
CA THR A 48 -1.55 -5.47 -17.55
C THR A 48 -1.79 -6.49 -16.43
N ARG A 49 -1.22 -6.26 -15.24
CA ARG A 49 -1.41 -7.14 -14.08
C ARG A 49 -2.86 -7.08 -13.57
N GLY A 50 -3.47 -5.89 -13.51
CA GLY A 50 -4.86 -5.73 -13.11
C GLY A 50 -5.82 -6.51 -14.03
N ARG A 51 -5.54 -6.57 -15.33
CA ARG A 51 -6.33 -7.36 -16.30
C ARG A 51 -6.26 -8.88 -16.10
N ARG A 52 -5.37 -9.39 -15.24
CA ARG A 52 -5.22 -10.84 -14.97
C ARG A 52 -6.17 -11.35 -13.87
N PHE A 53 -6.81 -10.46 -13.12
CA PHE A 53 -7.77 -10.86 -12.11
C PHE A 53 -9.03 -11.45 -12.76
N VAL A 54 -9.57 -12.51 -12.16
CA VAL A 54 -10.78 -13.19 -12.65
C VAL A 54 -12.03 -12.40 -12.29
N PHE A 55 -12.05 -11.80 -11.09
CA PHE A 55 -13.19 -11.04 -10.60
C PHE A 55 -12.97 -9.54 -10.79
N GLU A 56 -13.97 -8.86 -11.37
CA GLU A 56 -13.95 -7.42 -11.61
C GLU A 56 -13.69 -6.62 -10.32
N ARG A 57 -14.25 -7.07 -9.19
CA ARG A 57 -14.03 -6.45 -7.89
C ARG A 57 -12.55 -6.44 -7.50
N ASP A 58 -11.86 -7.55 -7.67
CA ASP A 58 -10.45 -7.69 -7.29
C ASP A 58 -9.56 -6.93 -8.26
N GLN A 59 -9.90 -6.95 -9.56
CA GLN A 59 -9.28 -6.08 -10.56
C GLN A 59 -9.37 -4.61 -10.16
N ARG A 60 -10.58 -4.13 -9.83
CA ARG A 60 -10.82 -2.73 -9.44
C ARG A 60 -10.02 -2.35 -8.21
N ARG A 61 -10.06 -3.18 -7.16
CA ARG A 61 -9.34 -2.93 -5.90
C ARG A 61 -7.82 -2.91 -6.11
N TYR A 62 -7.29 -3.81 -6.92
CA TYR A 62 -5.88 -3.80 -7.31
C TYR A 62 -5.50 -2.47 -8.01
N LEU A 63 -6.27 -2.07 -9.02
CA LEU A 63 -5.98 -0.84 -9.77
C LEU A 63 -6.10 0.41 -8.88
N ALA A 64 -7.14 0.48 -8.04
CA ALA A 64 -7.34 1.58 -7.09
C ALA A 64 -6.20 1.66 -6.06
N ALA A 65 -5.79 0.54 -5.48
CA ALA A 65 -4.70 0.51 -4.50
C ALA A 65 -3.37 0.96 -5.12
N HIS A 66 -3.07 0.52 -6.34
CA HIS A 66 -1.85 0.91 -7.05
C HIS A 66 -1.87 2.37 -7.52
N ALA A 67 -3.00 2.87 -7.99
CA ALA A 67 -3.13 4.28 -8.35
C ALA A 67 -2.95 5.18 -7.12
N ALA A 68 -3.61 4.84 -6.01
CA ALA A 68 -3.46 5.54 -4.75
C ALA A 68 -2.02 5.48 -4.22
N LEU A 69 -1.33 4.33 -4.32
CA LEU A 69 0.08 4.23 -3.95
C LEU A 69 0.93 5.24 -4.74
N ARG A 70 0.78 5.31 -6.06
CA ARG A 70 1.55 6.22 -6.91
C ARG A 70 1.23 7.69 -6.59
N THR A 71 -0.05 8.01 -6.35
CA THR A 71 -0.49 9.33 -5.91
C THR A 71 0.02 9.71 -4.52
N VAL A 72 0.10 8.76 -3.59
CA VAL A 72 0.69 9.01 -2.28
C VAL A 72 2.18 9.30 -2.44
N LEU A 73 2.93 8.46 -3.17
CA LEU A 73 4.37 8.63 -3.36
C LEU A 73 4.72 9.92 -4.12
N SER A 74 3.91 10.32 -5.10
CA SER A 74 4.11 11.57 -5.85
C SER A 74 4.12 12.80 -4.94
N VAL A 75 3.30 12.81 -3.89
CA VAL A 75 3.24 13.89 -2.91
C VAL A 75 4.56 14.04 -2.14
N TYR A 76 5.27 12.94 -1.87
CA TYR A 76 6.56 12.98 -1.17
C TYR A 76 7.74 13.27 -2.11
N ILE A 77 7.69 12.78 -3.35
CA ILE A 77 8.80 12.86 -4.32
C ILE A 77 8.74 14.16 -5.13
N GLY A 78 7.54 14.73 -5.33
CA GLY A 78 7.33 15.90 -6.18
C GLY A 78 7.39 15.61 -7.68
N GLN A 79 7.11 14.37 -8.09
CA GLN A 79 7.03 13.92 -9.50
C GLN A 79 5.60 13.48 -9.83
N ALA A 80 5.22 13.45 -11.10
CA ALA A 80 3.90 12.93 -11.46
C ALA A 80 3.79 11.41 -11.15
N PRO A 81 2.62 10.90 -10.71
CA PRO A 81 2.44 9.48 -10.36
C PRO A 81 2.90 8.48 -11.45
N GLU A 82 2.66 8.82 -12.71
CA GLU A 82 3.02 8.03 -13.89
C GLU A 82 4.53 8.04 -14.19
N GLU A 83 5.27 9.04 -13.71
CA GLU A 83 6.71 9.19 -13.90
C GLU A 83 7.53 8.39 -12.86
N LEU A 84 6.90 7.90 -11.80
CA LEU A 84 7.59 7.15 -10.75
C LEU A 84 8.16 5.82 -11.27
N ASP A 85 9.48 5.66 -11.24
CA ASP A 85 10.18 4.41 -11.56
C ASP A 85 10.09 3.43 -10.38
N LEU A 86 8.94 2.75 -10.29
CA LEU A 86 8.71 1.64 -9.38
C LEU A 86 9.21 0.33 -10.00
N ARG A 87 10.10 -0.33 -9.28
CA ARG A 87 10.65 -1.66 -9.60
C ARG A 87 10.20 -2.68 -8.58
N GLN A 88 10.39 -3.97 -8.90
CA GLN A 88 10.18 -5.06 -7.95
C GLN A 88 11.52 -5.63 -7.50
N THR A 89 11.64 -5.97 -6.22
CA THR A 89 12.74 -6.79 -5.73
C THR A 89 12.62 -8.23 -6.23
N SER A 90 13.64 -9.06 -5.99
CA SER A 90 13.59 -10.50 -6.24
C SER A 90 12.45 -11.21 -5.51
N GLU A 91 11.98 -10.64 -4.41
CA GLU A 91 10.86 -11.13 -3.59
C GLU A 91 9.51 -10.53 -4.02
N GLY A 92 9.49 -9.70 -5.07
CA GLY A 92 8.28 -9.08 -5.60
C GLY A 92 7.83 -7.80 -4.87
N LYS A 93 8.56 -7.33 -3.85
CA LYS A 93 8.23 -6.09 -3.13
C LYS A 93 8.45 -4.87 -4.04
N PRO A 94 7.46 -3.97 -4.20
CA PRO A 94 7.65 -2.74 -4.96
C PRO A 94 8.60 -1.77 -4.23
N VAL A 95 9.48 -1.11 -4.97
CA VAL A 95 10.49 -0.17 -4.48
C VAL A 95 10.73 0.93 -5.51
N LEU A 96 11.12 2.12 -5.07
CA LEU A 96 11.60 3.16 -5.97
C LEU A 96 13.00 2.82 -6.46
N ALA A 97 13.27 3.08 -7.74
CA ALA A 97 14.57 2.79 -8.35
C ALA A 97 15.74 3.52 -7.67
N ASP A 98 15.52 4.77 -7.26
CA ASP A 98 16.50 5.63 -6.59
C ASP A 98 16.62 5.39 -5.07
N ARG A 99 15.72 4.56 -4.50
CA ARG A 99 15.64 4.26 -3.06
C ARG A 99 15.45 5.51 -2.18
N SER A 100 14.86 6.57 -2.72
CA SER A 100 14.62 7.83 -2.01
C SER A 100 13.64 7.71 -0.83
N LEU A 101 12.72 6.74 -0.89
CA LEU A 101 11.74 6.47 0.16
C LEU A 101 11.57 4.97 0.40
N ALA A 102 11.31 4.61 1.66
CA ALA A 102 10.81 3.29 2.02
C ALA A 102 9.28 3.34 2.07
N PHE A 103 8.62 2.36 1.47
CA PHE A 103 7.17 2.27 1.55
C PHE A 103 6.69 0.82 1.60
N ASN A 104 5.43 0.66 1.98
CA ASN A 104 4.73 -0.60 1.93
C ASN A 104 3.24 -0.37 1.67
N LEU A 105 2.63 -1.28 0.91
CA LEU A 105 1.20 -1.29 0.59
C LEU A 105 0.64 -2.62 1.11
N SER A 106 -0.43 -2.55 1.89
CA SER A 106 -1.25 -3.71 2.23
C SER A 106 -2.72 -3.37 1.96
N HIS A 107 -3.53 -4.35 1.62
CA HIS A 107 -4.95 -4.17 1.38
C HIS A 107 -5.74 -5.40 1.80
N SER A 108 -6.90 -5.18 2.42
CA SER A 108 -7.82 -6.26 2.76
C SER A 108 -9.25 -5.73 2.76
N GLY A 109 -10.17 -6.52 2.20
CA GLY A 109 -11.54 -6.07 1.95
C GLY A 109 -11.59 -4.81 1.07
N GLU A 110 -12.15 -3.74 1.60
CA GLU A 110 -12.43 -2.46 0.91
C GLU A 110 -11.38 -1.39 1.21
N LEU A 111 -10.32 -1.74 1.92
CA LEU A 111 -9.36 -0.78 2.46
C LEU A 111 -7.93 -1.14 2.06
N ALA A 112 -7.15 -0.12 1.72
CA ALA A 112 -5.70 -0.20 1.62
C ALA A 112 -5.03 0.72 2.62
N LEU A 113 -3.84 0.31 3.07
CA LEU A 113 -2.90 1.12 3.82
C LEU A 113 -1.62 1.32 3.01
N VAL A 114 -1.13 2.56 2.94
CA VAL A 114 0.20 2.88 2.41
C VAL A 114 1.03 3.49 3.53
N ALA A 115 2.09 2.80 3.93
CA ALA A 115 3.08 3.34 4.85
C ALA A 115 4.25 3.95 4.09
N VAL A 116 4.71 5.12 4.51
CA VAL A 116 5.84 5.86 3.91
C VAL A 116 6.81 6.31 5.00
N ALA A 117 8.10 6.11 4.77
CA ALA A 117 9.18 6.53 5.65
C ALA A 117 10.37 7.09 4.84
N ALA A 118 11.10 8.05 5.42
CA ALA A 118 12.26 8.68 4.76
C ALA A 118 13.45 7.72 4.60
N ALA A 119 13.61 6.74 5.50
CA ALA A 119 14.71 5.79 5.48
C ALA A 119 14.35 4.51 6.24
N GLY A 120 15.16 3.47 6.05
CA GLY A 120 15.02 2.19 6.74
C GLY A 120 14.02 1.24 6.07
N GLN A 121 13.48 0.32 6.85
CA GLN A 121 12.44 -0.61 6.41
C GLN A 121 11.12 -0.25 7.08
N VAL A 122 10.04 -0.26 6.29
CA VAL A 122 8.68 -0.11 6.78
C VAL A 122 7.81 -1.24 6.24
N GLY A 123 6.89 -1.70 7.08
CA GLY A 123 5.85 -2.66 6.78
C GLY A 123 4.55 -2.20 7.43
N VAL A 124 3.44 -2.39 6.73
CA VAL A 124 2.09 -2.17 7.24
C VAL A 124 1.26 -3.36 6.81
N ASP A 125 0.36 -3.79 7.68
CA ASP A 125 -0.53 -4.89 7.35
C ASP A 125 -1.94 -4.60 7.84
N ILE A 126 -2.92 -5.10 7.09
CA ILE A 126 -4.33 -4.99 7.42
C ILE A 126 -5.05 -6.25 6.99
N GLU A 127 -5.90 -6.77 7.86
CA GLU A 127 -6.77 -7.88 7.53
C GLU A 127 -8.22 -7.62 7.93
N LEU A 128 -9.15 -7.93 7.02
CA LEU A 128 -10.57 -7.92 7.30
C LEU A 128 -10.90 -9.14 8.16
N ILE A 129 -11.35 -8.89 9.40
CA ILE A 129 -11.81 -9.95 10.29
C ILE A 129 -13.05 -10.59 9.69
N ALA A 130 -12.91 -11.84 9.24
CA ALA A 130 -13.98 -12.66 8.71
C ALA A 130 -13.96 -14.05 9.39
N PRO A 131 -15.11 -14.71 9.54
CA PRO A 131 -15.15 -16.05 10.10
C PRO A 131 -14.30 -17.02 9.26
N LEU A 132 -13.36 -17.69 9.90
CA LEU A 132 -12.53 -18.73 9.29
C LEU A 132 -13.10 -20.11 9.64
N SER A 133 -13.27 -20.96 8.64
CA SER A 133 -13.48 -22.39 8.88
C SER A 133 -12.17 -23.01 9.35
N ASP A 134 -12.19 -23.68 10.49
CA ASP A 134 -11.04 -24.39 11.09
C ASP A 134 -9.86 -23.46 11.49
N GLU A 135 -10.18 -22.32 12.10
CA GLU A 135 -9.24 -21.31 12.60
C GLU A 135 -8.07 -21.89 13.40
N MET A 136 -8.34 -22.87 14.27
CA MET A 136 -7.31 -23.50 15.12
C MET A 136 -6.29 -24.34 14.34
N SER A 137 -6.70 -24.94 13.21
CA SER A 137 -5.78 -25.67 12.34
C SER A 137 -4.81 -24.71 11.64
N ILE A 138 -5.33 -23.59 11.14
CA ILE A 138 -4.53 -22.51 10.54
C ILE A 138 -3.56 -21.94 11.57
N ALA A 139 -4.06 -21.61 12.78
CA ALA A 139 -3.26 -21.05 13.87
C ALA A 139 -2.06 -21.94 14.22
N ARG A 140 -2.27 -23.26 14.35
CA ARG A 140 -1.18 -24.22 14.62
C ARG A 140 -0.14 -24.34 13.51
N SER A 141 -0.50 -24.03 12.27
CA SER A 141 0.40 -24.12 11.12
C SER A 141 1.25 -22.85 10.89
N LEU A 142 0.75 -21.70 11.33
CA LEU A 142 1.35 -20.38 11.05
C LEU A 142 1.97 -19.73 12.27
N PHE A 143 1.45 -19.99 13.48
CA PHE A 143 1.90 -19.34 14.70
C PHE A 143 2.89 -20.21 15.47
N ALA A 144 3.74 -19.56 16.27
CA ALA A 144 4.59 -20.27 17.21
C ALA A 144 3.73 -20.99 18.28
N PRO A 145 4.20 -22.09 18.88
CA PRO A 145 3.42 -22.85 19.85
C PRO A 145 2.88 -22.05 21.06
N GLY A 146 3.52 -20.93 21.42
CA GLY A 146 3.09 -20.05 22.52
C GLY A 146 2.03 -19.00 22.13
N GLU A 147 1.70 -18.89 20.84
CA GLU A 147 0.72 -17.93 20.30
C GLU A 147 -0.64 -18.60 20.01
N VAL A 148 -0.71 -19.94 20.12
CA VAL A 148 -1.94 -20.72 19.98
C VAL A 148 -2.48 -21.01 21.39
N MET A 149 -3.60 -20.37 21.75
CA MET A 149 -4.30 -20.56 23.02
C MET A 149 -5.44 -21.58 22.93
#